data_AF-A0A6G3ZTI7-F1
#
_entry.id   AF-A0A6G3ZTI7-F1
#
_cell.length_a   1.000
_cell.length_b   1.000
_cell.length_c   1.000
_cell.angle_alpha   90.00
_cell.angle_beta   90.00
_cell.angle_gamma   90.00
#
_symmetry.space_group_name_H-M   'P 1'
#
loop_
_entity.id
_entity.type
_entity.pdbx_description
1 polymer ?
#
loop_
_entity_poly.entity_id
_entity_poly.type
_entity_poly.pdbx_seq_one_letter_code
_entity_poly.pdbx_strand_id
1 'polypeptide(L)'
;MKKLFAATVLSFVLVLSSSANAFAAESTTVYNESTLQSKVQDFYKKHKNQAVLSKSDLEEAEAINNQVISFVRKYDIKTTGPYKALDYTETDLSKNIEASLNLDEPFLNSTKIATAFLNSNTARDAAKKYAKDNGYGDITWDNKADALRHFSWNFLMGKSIGVSEARTIANNHEIAGVAAANYINRSDLTYNEKLVYGTMYGKQTREKTLNDKREFNLAFYDPSIMDLVNNAEGRSYSSNSSYSSSQYLEAFNYAVGNSSYLITDLFQVSNTTRDRAWLVWYY
;
A
#
# COMPACT_ATOMS: atom_id res chain seq x y z
N MET A 1 -60.77 -38.35 -32.69
CA MET A 1 -59.92 -38.05 -31.51
C MET A 1 -58.85 -37.05 -31.91
N LYS A 2 -58.80 -35.89 -31.22
CA LYS A 2 -57.69 -34.91 -30.98
C LYS A 2 -56.76 -34.57 -32.18
N LYS A 3 -56.86 -33.41 -32.85
CA LYS A 3 -56.30 -32.05 -32.55
C LYS A 3 -54.79 -32.00 -32.20
N LEU A 4 -54.00 -31.29 -33.02
CA LEU A 4 -53.02 -30.20 -32.72
C LEU A 4 -52.17 -29.96 -34.01
N PHE A 5 -52.13 -28.83 -34.75
CA PHE A 5 -51.79 -27.41 -34.52
C PHE A 5 -50.31 -27.08 -34.19
N ALA A 6 -49.75 -26.17 -35.01
CA ALA A 6 -48.68 -25.19 -34.74
C ALA A 6 -47.22 -25.70 -34.60
N ALA A 7 -46.15 -24.97 -34.92
CA ALA A 7 -45.97 -23.66 -35.55
C ALA A 7 -44.48 -23.48 -35.95
N THR A 8 -44.30 -22.62 -36.95
CA THR A 8 -43.15 -21.80 -37.35
C THR A 8 -42.03 -21.63 -36.32
N VAL A 9 -40.80 -21.98 -36.70
CA VAL A 9 -39.56 -21.56 -36.02
C VAL A 9 -39.27 -20.12 -36.45
N LEU A 10 -39.57 -19.17 -35.57
CA LEU A 10 -39.25 -17.75 -35.73
C LEU A 10 -38.10 -17.38 -34.79
N SER A 11 -37.13 -16.66 -35.37
CA SER A 11 -35.87 -16.21 -34.81
C SER A 11 -35.97 -15.58 -33.41
N PHE A 12 -35.20 -16.10 -32.46
CA PHE A 12 -34.95 -15.45 -31.18
C PHE A 12 -33.77 -14.47 -31.33
N VAL A 13 -34.09 -13.19 -31.56
CA VAL A 13 -33.17 -12.09 -31.26
C VAL A 13 -33.30 -11.82 -29.77
N LEU A 14 -32.31 -12.25 -29.00
CA LEU A 14 -32.18 -11.92 -27.58
C LEU A 14 -31.81 -10.43 -27.47
N VAL A 15 -32.82 -9.60 -27.25
CA VAL A 15 -32.66 -8.24 -26.71
C VAL A 15 -32.24 -8.38 -25.25
N LEU A 16 -30.94 -8.33 -25.00
CA LEU A 16 -30.43 -8.05 -23.66
C LEU A 16 -30.57 -6.54 -23.43
N SER A 17 -31.67 -6.18 -22.77
CA SER A 17 -31.87 -4.86 -22.19
C SER A 17 -30.74 -4.56 -21.21
N SER A 18 -29.91 -3.59 -21.56
CA SER A 18 -28.92 -2.97 -20.69
C SER A 18 -29.64 -2.28 -19.52
N SER A 19 -29.67 -2.91 -18.36
CA SER A 19 -29.82 -2.19 -17.10
C SER A 19 -28.50 -1.48 -16.80
N ALA A 20 -28.26 -0.37 -17.50
CA ALA A 20 -27.26 0.60 -17.09
C ALA A 20 -27.72 1.18 -15.76
N ASN A 21 -27.17 0.66 -14.66
CA ASN A 21 -27.27 1.33 -13.38
C ASN A 21 -26.66 2.72 -13.56
N ALA A 22 -27.52 3.73 -13.51
CA ALA A 22 -27.14 5.12 -13.39
C ALA A 22 -26.37 5.27 -12.06
N PHE A 23 -25.05 5.10 -12.12
CA PHE A 23 -24.18 5.77 -11.16
C PHE A 23 -24.37 7.25 -11.42
N ALA A 24 -25.05 7.92 -10.49
CA ALA A 24 -25.04 9.37 -10.43
C ALA A 24 -23.58 9.80 -10.53
N ALA A 25 -23.26 10.54 -11.60
CA ALA A 25 -21.97 11.16 -11.75
C ALA A 25 -21.85 12.18 -10.62
N GLU A 26 -21.25 11.76 -9.51
CA GLU A 26 -20.67 12.71 -8.56
C GLU A 26 -19.81 13.65 -9.38
N SER A 27 -20.10 14.94 -9.26
CA SER A 27 -19.33 16.03 -9.85
C SER A 27 -17.84 15.74 -9.64
N THR A 28 -17.18 15.22 -10.67
CA THR A 28 -15.74 15.08 -10.69
C THR A 28 -15.18 16.48 -10.84
N THR A 29 -15.05 17.19 -9.72
CA THR A 29 -14.14 18.33 -9.62
C THR A 29 -12.82 17.83 -10.18
N VAL A 30 -12.42 18.40 -11.31
CA VAL A 30 -11.19 17.99 -12.01
C VAL A 30 -10.04 18.18 -11.02
N TYR A 31 -9.59 17.04 -10.48
CA TYR A 31 -8.60 17.00 -9.43
C TYR A 31 -7.24 17.28 -10.06
N ASN A 32 -6.66 18.45 -9.80
CA ASN A 32 -5.29 18.71 -10.22
C ASN A 32 -4.34 18.10 -9.20
N GLU A 33 -3.89 16.87 -9.47
CA GLU A 33 -2.99 16.11 -8.59
C GLU A 33 -1.68 16.87 -8.28
N SER A 34 -1.20 17.70 -9.21
CA SER A 34 -0.02 18.57 -8.95
C SER A 34 -0.29 19.62 -7.88
N THR A 35 -1.52 20.15 -7.81
CA THR A 35 -1.92 21.15 -6.80
C THR A 35 -2.07 20.52 -5.42
N LEU A 36 -2.52 19.27 -5.32
CA LEU A 36 -2.53 18.55 -4.05
C LEU A 36 -1.11 18.42 -3.49
N GLN A 37 -0.18 17.95 -4.33
CA GLN A 37 1.18 17.66 -3.91
C GLN A 37 1.85 18.90 -3.31
N SER A 38 1.77 20.04 -3.99
CA SER A 38 2.31 21.30 -3.47
C SER A 38 1.65 21.72 -2.16
N LYS A 39 0.33 21.58 -2.01
CA LYS A 39 -0.37 21.89 -0.74
C LYS A 39 0.13 21.02 0.42
N VAL A 40 0.31 19.72 0.19
CA VAL A 40 0.84 18.79 1.20
C VAL A 40 2.26 19.20 1.61
N GLN A 41 3.14 19.43 0.64
CA GLN A 41 4.52 19.83 0.88
C GLN A 41 4.62 21.17 1.62
N ASP A 42 3.86 22.17 1.19
CA ASP A 42 3.85 23.50 1.82
C ASP A 42 3.36 23.43 3.26
N PHE A 43 2.28 22.67 3.50
CA PHE A 43 1.74 22.47 4.83
C PHE A 43 2.78 21.84 5.78
N TYR A 44 3.35 20.69 5.42
CA TYR A 44 4.30 20.03 6.32
C TYR A 44 5.64 20.77 6.44
N LYS A 45 6.04 21.54 5.43
CA LYS A 45 7.20 22.44 5.52
C LYS A 45 6.94 23.58 6.52
N LYS A 46 5.75 24.19 6.49
CA LYS A 46 5.31 25.25 7.41
C LYS A 46 5.26 24.75 8.86
N HIS A 47 4.82 23.50 9.08
CA HIS A 47 4.54 22.97 10.42
C HIS A 47 5.59 22.01 10.99
N LYS A 48 6.74 21.80 10.32
CA LYS A 48 7.76 20.79 10.70
C LYS A 48 8.24 20.80 12.15
N ASN A 49 8.25 21.98 12.79
CA ASN A 49 8.76 22.18 14.16
C ASN A 49 7.66 22.42 15.20
N GLN A 50 6.39 22.27 14.83
CA GLN A 50 5.28 22.53 15.74
C GLN A 50 4.82 21.23 16.41
N ALA A 51 4.71 21.26 17.74
CA ALA A 51 4.16 20.13 18.51
C ALA A 51 2.62 20.15 18.57
N VAL A 52 2.02 21.34 18.47
CA VAL A 52 0.58 21.56 18.55
C VAL A 52 0.19 22.54 17.44
N LEU A 53 -0.84 22.17 16.67
CA LEU A 53 -1.37 23.00 15.60
C LEU A 53 -2.42 23.96 16.14
N SER A 54 -2.49 25.17 15.57
CA SER A 54 -3.58 26.09 15.89
C SER A 54 -4.90 25.61 15.27
N LYS A 55 -6.04 26.16 15.70
CA LYS A 55 -7.34 25.84 15.12
C LYS A 55 -7.38 26.07 13.60
N SER A 56 -6.81 27.18 13.12
CA SER A 56 -6.76 27.48 11.69
C SER A 56 -5.86 26.50 10.92
N ASP A 57 -4.77 26.04 11.53
CA ASP A 57 -3.90 25.04 10.89
C ASP A 57 -4.60 23.68 10.80
N LEU A 58 -5.44 23.33 11.79
CA LEU A 58 -6.27 22.11 11.75
C LEU A 58 -7.37 22.18 10.68
N GLU A 59 -7.99 23.33 10.48
CA GLU A 59 -8.96 23.56 9.40
C GLU A 59 -8.29 23.45 8.01
N GLU A 60 -7.08 24.01 7.86
CA GLU A 60 -6.26 23.85 6.65
C GLU A 60 -5.90 22.37 6.42
N ALA A 61 -5.43 21.67 7.46
CA ALA A 61 -5.08 20.25 7.41
C ALA A 61 -6.28 19.38 7.00
N GLU A 62 -7.47 19.64 7.54
CA GLU A 62 -8.70 18.93 7.16
C GLU A 62 -9.02 19.07 5.67
N ALA A 63 -8.92 20.28 5.10
CA ALA A 63 -9.16 20.50 3.68
C ALA A 63 -8.16 19.75 2.78
N ILE A 64 -6.89 19.65 3.21
CA ILE A 64 -5.86 18.87 2.51
C ILE A 64 -6.14 17.37 2.66
N ASN A 65 -6.41 16.91 3.88
CA ASN A 65 -6.67 15.51 4.21
C ASN A 65 -7.87 14.94 3.44
N ASN A 66 -8.95 15.71 3.29
CA ASN A 66 -10.10 15.29 2.48
C ASN A 66 -9.72 15.04 1.01
N GLN A 67 -8.78 15.83 0.47
CA GLN A 67 -8.25 15.60 -0.88
C GLN A 67 -7.32 14.39 -0.93
N VAL A 68 -6.49 14.14 0.10
CA VAL A 68 -5.66 12.92 0.21
C VAL A 68 -6.52 11.67 0.27
N ILE A 69 -7.58 11.67 1.10
CA ILE A 69 -8.52 10.54 1.22
C ILE A 69 -9.17 10.24 -0.12
N SER A 70 -9.56 11.28 -0.86
CA SER A 70 -10.14 11.13 -2.20
C SER A 70 -9.13 10.54 -3.20
N PHE A 71 -7.86 10.95 -3.11
CA PHE A 71 -6.77 10.39 -3.90
C PHE A 71 -6.57 8.90 -3.60
N VAL A 72 -6.50 8.50 -2.32
CA VAL A 72 -6.35 7.09 -1.93
C VAL A 72 -7.53 6.26 -2.43
N ARG A 73 -8.78 6.71 -2.21
CA ARG A 73 -9.99 5.98 -2.65
C ARG A 73 -10.05 5.75 -4.17
N LYS A 74 -9.47 6.67 -4.96
CA LYS A 74 -9.41 6.54 -6.42
C LYS A 74 -8.55 5.37 -6.88
N TYR A 75 -7.48 5.04 -6.14
CA TYR A 75 -6.46 4.08 -6.58
C TYR A 75 -6.40 2.80 -5.74
N ASP A 76 -6.75 2.86 -4.45
CA ASP A 76 -6.88 1.68 -3.58
C ASP A 76 -8.26 1.05 -3.76
N ILE A 77 -8.40 0.25 -4.82
CA ILE A 77 -9.61 -0.51 -5.08
C ILE A 77 -9.72 -1.60 -4.02
N LYS A 78 -10.59 -1.39 -3.02
CA LYS A 78 -10.98 -2.43 -2.08
C LYS A 78 -11.68 -3.54 -2.86
N THR A 79 -11.06 -4.71 -2.94
CA THR A 79 -11.71 -5.88 -3.55
C THR A 79 -12.89 -6.28 -2.66
N THR A 80 -14.11 -6.09 -3.14
CA THR A 80 -15.36 -6.55 -2.51
C THR A 80 -15.51 -8.07 -2.69
N GLY A 81 -14.58 -8.83 -2.11
CA GLY A 81 -14.62 -10.29 -2.07
C GLY A 81 -15.08 -10.81 -0.70
N PRO A 82 -15.56 -12.07 -0.61
CA PRO A 82 -16.01 -12.70 0.64
C PRO A 82 -14.89 -12.97 1.65
N TYR A 83 -13.66 -12.56 1.35
CA TYR A 83 -12.51 -12.74 2.22
C TYR A 83 -12.49 -11.63 3.27
N LYS A 84 -13.12 -11.89 4.42
CA LYS A 84 -12.83 -11.14 5.64
C LYS A 84 -11.38 -11.43 6.01
N ALA A 85 -10.48 -10.50 5.67
CA ALA A 85 -9.10 -10.52 6.15
C ALA A 85 -9.14 -10.58 7.69
N LEU A 86 -8.65 -11.69 8.25
CA LEU A 86 -8.37 -11.79 9.68
C LEU A 86 -7.16 -10.89 9.98
N ASP A 87 -7.35 -9.93 10.89
CA ASP A 87 -6.39 -9.05 11.60
C ASP A 87 -5.28 -8.28 10.85
N TYR A 88 -5.06 -8.46 9.55
CA TYR A 88 -4.24 -7.55 8.74
C TYR A 88 -5.12 -6.60 7.91
N THR A 89 -5.97 -5.81 8.57
CA THR A 89 -6.52 -4.63 7.93
C THR A 89 -5.57 -3.47 8.16
N GLU A 90 -4.71 -3.21 7.18
CA GLU A 90 -4.10 -1.89 7.04
C GLU A 90 -5.22 -0.85 7.19
N THR A 91 -5.15 -0.07 8.26
CA THR A 91 -6.24 0.85 8.59
C THR A 91 -6.33 1.94 7.53
N ASP A 92 -7.53 2.46 7.29
CA ASP A 92 -7.69 3.63 6.41
C ASP A 92 -6.78 4.78 6.88
N LEU A 93 -6.51 4.89 8.18
CA LEU A 93 -5.56 5.86 8.74
C LEU A 93 -4.13 5.61 8.22
N SER A 94 -3.62 4.37 8.29
CA SER A 94 -2.28 4.02 7.77
C SER A 94 -2.13 4.39 6.30
N LYS A 95 -3.09 4.01 5.46
CA LYS A 95 -3.04 4.31 4.01
C LYS A 95 -3.02 5.81 3.71
N ASN A 96 -3.79 6.59 4.46
CA ASN A 96 -3.84 8.04 4.27
C ASN A 96 -2.57 8.72 4.81
N ILE A 97 -1.96 8.20 5.88
CA ILE A 97 -0.64 8.63 6.34
C ILE A 97 0.41 8.31 5.26
N GLU A 98 0.43 7.09 4.72
CA GLU A 98 1.34 6.69 3.64
C GLU A 98 1.21 7.62 2.43
N ALA A 99 -0.01 7.89 1.97
CA ALA A 99 -0.24 8.80 0.86
C ALA A 99 0.26 10.22 1.17
N SER A 100 0.04 10.72 2.39
CA SER A 100 0.54 12.03 2.81
C SER A 100 2.06 12.09 2.83
N LEU A 101 2.73 11.04 3.33
CA LEU A 101 4.19 10.91 3.31
C LEU A 101 4.72 10.85 1.87
N ASN A 102 4.07 10.10 0.98
CA ASN A 102 4.46 9.98 -0.42
C ASN A 102 4.29 11.30 -1.19
N LEU A 103 3.21 12.05 -0.93
CA LEU A 103 2.96 13.36 -1.55
C LEU A 103 3.94 14.43 -1.06
N ASP A 104 4.41 14.31 0.17
CA ASP A 104 5.43 15.19 0.74
C ASP A 104 6.82 14.97 0.11
N GLU A 105 7.06 13.85 -0.59
CA GLU A 105 8.34 13.60 -1.26
C GLU A 105 8.47 14.40 -2.57
N PRO A 106 9.51 15.24 -2.74
CA PRO A 106 9.63 16.14 -3.88
C PRO A 106 9.91 15.43 -5.21
N PHE A 107 10.38 14.17 -5.18
CA PHE A 107 10.71 13.38 -6.38
C PHE A 107 9.67 12.30 -6.73
N LEU A 108 8.64 12.12 -5.90
CA LEU A 108 7.50 11.25 -6.18
C LEU A 108 6.34 12.11 -6.71
N ASN A 109 5.99 11.96 -7.99
CA ASN A 109 4.78 12.59 -8.51
C ASN A 109 3.55 11.69 -8.30
N SER A 110 2.36 12.27 -8.42
CA SER A 110 1.09 11.56 -8.22
C SER A 110 0.94 10.31 -9.09
N THR A 111 1.44 10.33 -10.34
CA THR A 111 1.42 9.17 -11.24
C THR A 111 2.23 8.00 -10.68
N LYS A 112 3.42 8.25 -10.12
CA LYS A 112 4.24 7.21 -9.49
C LYS A 112 3.56 6.64 -8.25
N ILE A 113 2.95 7.50 -7.43
CA ILE A 113 2.22 7.10 -6.23
C ILE A 113 0.99 6.24 -6.61
N ALA A 114 0.21 6.66 -7.60
CA ALA A 114 -0.92 5.90 -8.12
C ALA A 114 -0.47 4.54 -8.66
N THR A 115 0.64 4.49 -9.41
CA THR A 115 1.23 3.24 -9.92
C THR A 115 1.62 2.30 -8.77
N ALA A 116 2.16 2.82 -7.67
CA ALA A 116 2.48 2.01 -6.50
C ALA A 116 1.24 1.39 -5.83
N PHE A 117 0.13 2.13 -5.72
CA PHE A 117 -1.14 1.57 -5.24
C PHE A 117 -1.66 0.45 -6.15
N LEU A 118 -1.61 0.64 -7.47
CA LEU A 118 -2.03 -0.39 -8.43
C LEU A 118 -1.14 -1.65 -8.36
N ASN A 119 0.17 -1.48 -8.19
CA ASN A 119 1.09 -2.59 -7.98
C ASN A 119 0.82 -3.31 -6.64
N SER A 120 0.49 -2.57 -5.58
CA SER A 120 0.12 -3.14 -4.27
C SER A 120 -1.13 -4.02 -4.40
N ASN A 121 -2.15 -3.54 -5.13
CA ASN A 121 -3.36 -4.30 -5.42
C ASN A 121 -3.04 -5.60 -6.19
N THR A 122 -2.18 -5.51 -7.23
CA THR A 122 -1.75 -6.67 -8.02
C THR A 122 -1.02 -7.70 -7.15
N ALA A 123 -0.08 -7.25 -6.33
CA ALA A 123 0.69 -8.10 -5.43
C ALA A 123 -0.18 -8.77 -4.36
N ARG A 124 -1.14 -8.02 -3.79
CA ARG A 124 -2.13 -8.52 -2.84
C ARG A 124 -2.99 -9.62 -3.47
N ASP A 125 -3.49 -9.40 -4.68
CA ASP A 125 -4.34 -10.39 -5.34
C ASP A 125 -3.56 -11.65 -5.75
N ALA A 126 -2.30 -11.49 -6.15
CA ALA A 126 -1.39 -12.61 -6.39
C ALA A 126 -1.10 -13.40 -5.10
N ALA A 127 -0.85 -12.73 -3.99
CA ALA A 127 -0.67 -13.35 -2.68
C ALA A 127 -1.92 -14.10 -2.20
N LYS A 128 -3.12 -13.55 -2.40
CA LYS A 128 -4.38 -14.23 -2.07
C LYS A 128 -4.53 -15.53 -2.87
N LYS A 129 -4.24 -15.46 -4.17
CA LYS A 129 -4.25 -16.65 -5.03
C LYS A 129 -3.21 -17.67 -4.56
N TYR A 130 -2.00 -17.25 -4.25
CA TYR A 130 -0.93 -18.11 -3.75
C TYR A 130 -1.30 -18.78 -2.43
N ALA A 131 -1.87 -18.05 -1.47
CA ALA A 131 -2.32 -18.59 -0.19
C ALA A 131 -3.37 -19.69 -0.39
N LYS A 132 -4.35 -19.45 -1.27
CA LYS A 132 -5.37 -20.43 -1.62
C LYS A 132 -4.77 -21.67 -2.29
N ASP A 133 -3.92 -21.49 -3.29
CA ASP A 133 -3.34 -22.59 -4.06
C ASP A 133 -2.42 -23.48 -3.20
N ASN A 134 -1.87 -22.95 -2.11
CA ASN A 134 -1.00 -23.68 -1.17
C ASN A 134 -1.70 -24.12 0.13
N GLY A 135 -3.02 -23.89 0.25
CA GLY A 135 -3.80 -24.35 1.41
C GLY A 135 -3.59 -23.56 2.71
N TYR A 136 -3.04 -22.34 2.65
CA TYR A 136 -2.90 -21.47 3.84
C TYR A 136 -4.22 -20.81 4.27
N GLY A 137 -5.20 -20.73 3.36
CA GLY A 137 -6.43 -19.97 3.58
C GLY A 137 -6.21 -18.48 3.32
N ASP A 138 -5.77 -17.75 4.32
CA ASP A 138 -5.57 -16.29 4.28
C ASP A 138 -4.09 -15.90 4.16
N ILE A 139 -3.83 -14.62 3.84
CA ILE A 139 -2.49 -14.03 3.90
C ILE A 139 -2.21 -13.64 5.35
N THR A 140 -1.16 -14.20 5.92
CA THR A 140 -0.74 -13.93 7.30
C THR A 140 0.79 -13.94 7.36
N TRP A 141 1.38 -13.26 8.35
CA TRP A 141 2.84 -13.12 8.49
C TRP A 141 3.58 -14.44 8.75
N ASP A 142 2.86 -15.47 9.21
CA ASP A 142 3.37 -16.82 9.43
C ASP A 142 3.34 -17.69 8.16
N ASN A 143 3.02 -17.12 6.99
CA ASN A 143 3.03 -17.86 5.74
C ASN A 143 3.67 -17.12 4.56
N LYS A 144 4.11 -17.91 3.57
CA LYS A 144 4.81 -17.44 2.36
C LYS A 144 4.01 -16.46 1.50
N ALA A 145 2.69 -16.39 1.65
CA ALA A 145 1.88 -15.48 0.85
C ALA A 145 2.15 -14.02 1.19
N ASP A 146 2.44 -13.69 2.45
CA ASP A 146 2.75 -12.31 2.82
C ASP A 146 4.15 -11.90 2.34
N ALA A 147 5.12 -12.82 2.43
CA ALA A 147 6.42 -12.66 1.77
C ALA A 147 6.27 -12.39 0.26
N LEU A 148 5.39 -13.15 -0.41
CA LEU A 148 5.08 -12.93 -1.82
C LEU A 148 4.47 -11.55 -2.07
N ARG A 149 3.56 -11.08 -1.21
CA ARG A 149 2.93 -9.76 -1.33
C ARG A 149 3.98 -8.66 -1.33
N HIS A 150 4.84 -8.62 -0.31
CA HIS A 150 5.87 -7.59 -0.15
C HIS A 150 6.94 -7.65 -1.24
N PHE A 151 7.42 -8.86 -1.55
CA PHE A 151 8.37 -9.10 -2.64
C PHE A 151 7.80 -8.64 -3.98
N SER A 152 6.60 -9.10 -4.34
CA SER A 152 5.99 -8.82 -5.65
C SER A 152 5.65 -7.35 -5.81
N TRP A 153 5.14 -6.71 -4.76
CA TRP A 153 4.84 -5.28 -4.78
C TRP A 153 6.09 -4.46 -5.12
N ASN A 154 7.19 -4.73 -4.41
CA ASN A 154 8.45 -4.03 -4.64
C ASN A 154 9.14 -4.43 -5.95
N PHE A 155 8.97 -5.67 -6.39
CA PHE A 155 9.43 -6.10 -7.71
C PHE A 155 8.73 -5.31 -8.82
N LEU A 156 7.39 -5.25 -8.77
CA LEU A 156 6.57 -4.53 -9.74
C LEU A 156 6.88 -3.03 -9.73
N MET A 157 6.97 -2.41 -8.54
CA MET A 157 7.35 -1.00 -8.40
C MET A 157 8.76 -0.73 -8.97
N GLY A 158 9.73 -1.58 -8.65
CA GLY A 158 11.09 -1.42 -9.16
C GLY A 158 11.15 -1.44 -10.69
N LYS A 159 10.32 -2.27 -11.33
CA LYS A 159 10.17 -2.30 -12.79
C LYS A 159 9.41 -1.11 -13.37
N SER A 160 8.36 -0.62 -12.70
CA SER A 160 7.44 0.38 -13.28
C SER A 160 7.82 1.83 -12.97
N ILE A 161 8.35 2.11 -11.78
CA ILE A 161 8.64 3.47 -11.30
C ILE A 161 10.10 3.68 -10.88
N GLY A 162 10.91 2.62 -10.86
CA GLY A 162 12.31 2.66 -10.46
C GLY A 162 12.54 2.19 -9.03
N VAL A 163 13.73 1.64 -8.76
CA VAL A 163 14.12 1.04 -7.46
C VAL A 163 14.17 2.09 -6.34
N SER A 164 14.65 3.30 -6.63
CA SER A 164 14.77 4.38 -5.63
C SER A 164 13.40 4.84 -5.13
N GLU A 165 12.47 5.04 -6.06
CA GLU A 165 11.09 5.43 -5.77
C GLU A 165 10.33 4.29 -5.10
N ALA A 166 10.49 3.04 -5.55
CA ALA A 166 9.93 1.87 -4.90
C ALA A 166 10.37 1.76 -3.44
N ARG A 167 11.66 1.99 -3.15
CA ARG A 167 12.18 2.00 -1.77
C ARG A 167 11.52 3.08 -0.94
N THR A 168 11.44 4.30 -1.47
CA THR A 168 10.85 5.43 -0.73
C THR A 168 9.40 5.15 -0.34
N ILE A 169 8.60 4.65 -1.29
CA ILE A 169 7.20 4.30 -1.05
C ILE A 169 7.06 3.15 -0.05
N ALA A 170 7.83 2.08 -0.23
CA ALA A 170 7.81 0.94 0.70
C ALA A 170 8.24 1.36 2.11
N ASN A 171 9.26 2.21 2.25
CA ASN A 171 9.69 2.72 3.55
C ASN A 171 8.62 3.61 4.20
N ASN A 172 7.93 4.44 3.41
CA ASN A 172 6.81 5.24 3.89
C ASN A 172 5.61 4.37 4.33
N HIS A 173 5.37 3.23 3.68
CA HIS A 173 4.35 2.26 4.09
C HIS A 173 4.63 1.69 5.49
N GLU A 174 5.86 1.24 5.75
CA GLU A 174 6.21 0.72 7.07
C GLU A 174 6.11 1.80 8.16
N ILE A 175 6.55 3.03 7.86
CA ILE A 175 6.43 4.17 8.78
C ILE A 175 4.97 4.55 9.02
N ALA A 176 4.13 4.49 7.99
CA ALA A 176 2.72 4.78 8.12
C ALA A 176 2.02 3.78 9.06
N GLY A 177 2.41 2.50 9.00
CA GLY A 177 1.96 1.47 9.95
C GLY A 177 2.31 1.82 11.40
N VAL A 178 3.58 2.19 11.65
CA VAL A 178 4.05 2.61 12.99
C VAL A 178 3.31 3.87 13.47
N ALA A 179 3.13 4.85 12.60
CA ALA A 179 2.42 6.09 12.92
C ALA A 179 0.93 5.84 13.22
N ALA A 180 0.25 5.05 12.39
CA ALA A 180 -1.15 4.71 12.61
C ALA A 180 -1.36 3.98 13.93
N ALA A 181 -0.48 3.03 14.29
CA ALA A 181 -0.55 2.31 15.57
C ALA A 181 -0.50 3.27 16.79
N ASN A 182 0.26 4.36 16.71
CA ASN A 182 0.36 5.36 17.77
C ASN A 182 -0.90 6.24 17.90
N TYR A 183 -1.65 6.46 16.82
CA TYR A 183 -2.74 7.44 16.78
C TYR A 183 -4.15 6.83 16.63
N ILE A 184 -4.28 5.57 16.19
CA ILE A 184 -5.58 4.96 15.88
C ILE A 184 -6.54 4.97 17.09
N ASN A 185 -6.00 4.68 18.29
CA ASN A 185 -6.77 4.57 19.53
C ASN A 185 -6.94 5.90 20.29
N ARG A 186 -6.49 7.04 19.73
CA ARG A 186 -6.64 8.36 20.37
C ARG A 186 -8.08 8.87 20.26
N SER A 187 -8.90 8.63 21.28
CA SER A 187 -10.31 9.05 21.29
C SER A 187 -10.50 10.57 21.44
N ASP A 188 -9.46 11.28 21.88
CA ASP A 188 -9.42 12.72 22.04
C ASP A 188 -9.18 13.49 20.74
N LEU A 189 -8.88 12.79 19.65
CA LEU A 189 -8.59 13.37 18.34
C LEU A 189 -9.65 12.94 17.32
N THR A 190 -10.06 13.88 16.46
CA THR A 190 -10.80 13.59 15.23
C THR A 190 -9.95 12.77 14.26
N TYR A 191 -10.58 12.17 13.24
CA TYR A 191 -9.84 11.43 12.21
C TYR A 191 -8.81 12.30 11.48
N ASN A 192 -9.16 13.54 11.14
CA ASN A 192 -8.27 14.47 10.46
C ASN A 192 -7.08 14.87 11.33
N GLU A 193 -7.31 15.06 12.63
CA GLU A 193 -6.23 15.28 13.61
C GLU A 193 -5.30 14.07 13.72
N LYS A 194 -5.84 12.85 13.76
CA LYS A 194 -5.02 11.63 13.75
C LYS A 194 -4.16 11.53 12.50
N LEU A 195 -4.70 11.88 11.34
CA LEU A 195 -3.98 11.83 10.08
C LEU A 195 -2.83 12.85 10.03
N VAL A 196 -3.08 14.11 10.40
CA VAL A 196 -2.02 15.14 10.38
C VAL A 196 -0.94 14.88 11.43
N TYR A 197 -1.33 14.58 12.67
CA TYR A 197 -0.35 14.28 13.72
C TYR A 197 0.37 12.96 13.48
N GLY A 198 -0.32 11.95 12.97
CA GLY A 198 0.29 10.69 12.54
C GLY A 198 1.32 10.90 11.43
N THR A 199 1.03 11.73 10.43
CA THR A 199 1.99 12.05 9.36
C THR A 199 3.22 12.78 9.90
N MET A 200 3.03 13.77 10.78
CA MET A 200 4.15 14.48 11.43
C MET A 200 5.02 13.53 12.27
N TYR A 201 4.39 12.64 13.04
CA TYR A 201 5.07 11.61 13.81
C TYR A 201 5.84 10.64 12.91
N GLY A 202 5.25 10.22 11.79
CA GLY A 202 5.91 9.35 10.81
C GLY A 202 7.17 9.98 10.25
N LYS A 203 7.13 11.26 9.87
CA LYS A 203 8.30 12.02 9.39
C LYS A 203 9.42 12.04 10.43
N GLN A 204 9.09 12.40 11.68
CA GLN A 204 10.06 12.41 12.79
C GLN A 204 10.63 11.01 13.08
N THR A 205 9.78 9.98 13.02
CA THR A 205 10.20 8.59 13.24
C THR A 205 11.20 8.17 12.17
N ARG A 206 10.91 8.43 10.89
CA ARG A 206 11.84 8.14 9.79
C ARG A 206 13.20 8.83 9.98
N GLU A 207 13.22 10.10 10.36
CA GLU A 207 14.48 10.82 10.62
C GLU A 207 15.28 10.16 11.74
N LYS A 208 14.62 9.73 12.83
CA LYS A 208 15.29 9.04 13.94
C LYS A 208 15.82 7.67 13.54
N THR A 209 15.00 6.85 12.89
CA THR A 209 15.36 5.46 12.54
C THR A 209 16.44 5.37 11.46
N LEU A 210 16.57 6.40 10.60
CA LEU A 210 17.69 6.52 9.66
C LEU A 210 19.03 6.79 10.36
N ASN A 211 19.02 7.49 11.49
CA ASN A 211 20.25 7.93 12.17
C ASN A 211 20.63 7.05 13.36
N ASP A 212 19.69 6.30 13.93
CA ASP A 212 19.92 5.48 15.12
C ASP A 212 19.27 4.09 15.01
N LYS A 213 20.12 3.05 15.01
CA LYS A 213 19.70 1.64 14.99
C LYS A 213 18.85 1.27 16.21
N ARG A 214 19.06 1.90 17.36
CA ARG A 214 18.23 1.71 18.55
C ARG A 214 16.81 2.21 18.28
N GLU A 215 16.66 3.42 17.76
CA GLU A 215 15.36 3.98 17.39
C GLU A 215 14.69 3.10 16.31
N PHE A 216 15.44 2.61 15.33
CA PHE A 216 14.95 1.64 14.33
C PHE A 216 14.37 0.37 14.99
N ASN A 217 15.11 -0.25 15.91
CA ASN A 217 14.65 -1.46 16.60
C ASN A 217 13.46 -1.21 17.54
N LEU A 218 13.32 0.01 18.08
CA LEU A 218 12.16 0.39 18.88
C LEU A 218 10.92 0.66 18.03
N ALA A 219 11.10 1.19 16.82
CA ALA A 219 9.99 1.51 15.92
C ALA A 219 9.44 0.26 15.22
N PHE A 220 10.31 -0.67 14.79
CA PHE A 220 9.92 -1.81 13.96
C PHE A 220 9.96 -3.15 14.72
N TYR A 221 8.79 -3.77 14.80
CA TYR A 221 8.55 -5.11 15.36
C TYR A 221 8.76 -6.20 14.27
N ASP A 222 8.80 -7.47 14.66
CA ASP A 222 9.29 -8.55 13.78
C ASP A 222 8.59 -8.65 12.40
N PRO A 223 7.25 -8.54 12.27
CA PRO A 223 6.58 -8.44 10.98
C PRO A 223 7.11 -7.31 10.09
N SER A 224 7.26 -6.08 10.62
CA SER A 224 7.85 -4.98 9.82
C SER A 224 9.30 -5.24 9.43
N ILE A 225 10.06 -5.97 10.24
CA ILE A 225 11.42 -6.40 9.87
C ILE A 225 11.37 -7.37 8.68
N MET A 226 10.42 -8.31 8.67
CA MET A 226 10.17 -9.20 7.56
C MET A 226 9.76 -8.43 6.28
N ASP A 227 8.86 -7.48 6.41
CA ASP A 227 8.37 -6.67 5.30
C ASP A 227 9.50 -5.83 4.68
N LEU A 228 10.31 -5.15 5.50
CA LEU A 228 11.47 -4.38 5.04
C LEU A 228 12.46 -5.22 4.23
N VAL A 229 12.76 -6.44 4.70
CA VAL A 229 13.69 -7.34 4.00
C VAL A 229 13.07 -7.88 2.71
N ASN A 230 11.83 -8.33 2.74
CA ASN A 230 11.14 -8.85 1.55
C ASN A 230 10.90 -7.77 0.49
N ASN A 231 10.60 -6.54 0.92
CA ASN A 231 10.53 -5.36 0.07
C ASN A 231 11.89 -5.13 -0.63
N ALA A 232 13.01 -5.23 0.10
CA ALA A 232 14.35 -5.07 -0.46
C ALA A 232 14.73 -6.17 -1.45
N GLU A 233 14.39 -7.43 -1.15
CA GLU A 233 14.60 -8.56 -2.07
C GLU A 233 13.82 -8.36 -3.37
N GLY A 234 12.54 -7.98 -3.29
CA GLY A 234 11.73 -7.67 -4.47
C GLY A 234 12.38 -6.63 -5.38
N ARG A 235 12.91 -5.55 -4.79
CA ARG A 235 13.65 -4.51 -5.54
C ARG A 235 14.94 -5.05 -6.16
N SER A 236 15.70 -5.87 -5.43
CA SER A 236 16.93 -6.48 -5.96
C SER A 236 16.64 -7.31 -7.21
N TYR A 237 15.62 -8.17 -7.18
CA TYR A 237 15.22 -8.96 -8.35
C TYR A 237 14.65 -8.09 -9.48
N SER A 238 13.99 -6.97 -9.17
CA SER A 238 13.52 -6.02 -10.19
C SER A 238 14.66 -5.38 -10.99
N SER A 239 15.84 -5.19 -10.39
CA SER A 239 17.00 -4.62 -11.08
C SER A 239 17.67 -5.60 -12.06
N ASN A 240 17.36 -6.90 -11.95
CA ASN A 240 17.87 -7.89 -12.89
C ASN A 240 17.12 -7.77 -14.23
N SER A 241 17.87 -7.49 -15.30
CA SER A 241 17.34 -7.31 -16.66
C SER A 241 16.79 -8.59 -17.28
N SER A 242 17.13 -9.76 -16.75
CA SER A 242 16.60 -11.05 -17.21
C SER A 242 15.12 -11.25 -16.87
N TYR A 243 14.60 -10.54 -15.86
CA TYR A 243 13.18 -10.59 -15.53
C TYR A 243 12.41 -9.43 -16.16
N SER A 244 11.26 -9.72 -16.74
CA SER A 244 10.24 -8.74 -17.10
C SER A 244 9.26 -8.51 -15.94
N SER A 245 8.42 -7.47 -16.03
CA SER A 245 7.45 -7.13 -14.97
C SER A 245 6.45 -8.24 -14.66
N SER A 246 6.09 -9.07 -15.65
CA SER A 246 5.16 -10.19 -15.46
C SER A 246 5.78 -11.41 -14.77
N GLN A 247 7.11 -11.43 -14.59
CA GLN A 247 7.85 -12.57 -14.02
C GLN A 247 8.08 -12.44 -12.50
N TYR A 248 7.32 -11.60 -11.80
CA TYR A 248 7.45 -11.44 -10.34
C TYR A 248 7.26 -12.75 -9.56
N LEU A 249 6.34 -13.63 -10.00
CA LEU A 249 6.15 -14.96 -9.39
C LEU A 249 7.35 -15.89 -9.60
N GLU A 250 7.93 -15.86 -10.80
CA GLU A 250 9.12 -16.65 -11.14
C GLU A 250 10.32 -16.19 -10.30
N ALA A 251 10.52 -14.87 -10.22
CA ALA A 251 11.55 -14.26 -9.37
C ALA A 251 11.35 -14.61 -7.90
N PHE A 252 10.12 -14.57 -7.38
CA PHE A 252 9.83 -14.96 -6.00
C PHE A 252 10.15 -16.44 -5.75
N ASN A 253 9.69 -17.35 -6.61
CA ASN A 253 9.95 -18.79 -6.44
C ASN A 253 11.45 -19.10 -6.52
N TYR A 254 12.19 -18.40 -7.38
CA TYR A 254 13.64 -18.51 -7.41
C TYR A 254 14.25 -18.01 -6.09
N ALA A 255 13.81 -16.86 -5.57
CA ALA A 255 14.28 -16.31 -4.31
C ALA A 255 13.98 -17.25 -3.12
N VAL A 256 12.82 -17.91 -3.07
CA VAL A 256 12.51 -18.91 -2.03
C VAL A 256 13.52 -20.06 -1.99
N GLY A 257 14.05 -20.47 -3.15
CA GLY A 257 15.02 -21.57 -3.23
C GLY A 257 16.49 -21.15 -3.10
N ASN A 258 16.81 -19.87 -3.34
CA ASN A 258 18.20 -19.43 -3.56
C ASN A 258 18.60 -18.17 -2.78
N SER A 259 17.66 -17.39 -2.24
CA SER A 259 17.99 -16.22 -1.43
C SER A 259 18.20 -16.62 0.02
N SER A 260 19.32 -16.19 0.60
CA SER A 260 19.56 -16.29 2.04
C SER A 260 18.84 -15.22 2.85
N TYR A 261 18.17 -14.25 2.19
CA TYR A 261 17.60 -13.08 2.84
C TYR A 261 16.07 -13.05 2.80
N LEU A 262 15.44 -13.70 1.82
CA LEU A 262 13.97 -13.76 1.76
C LEU A 262 13.42 -14.43 3.02
N ILE A 263 12.47 -13.76 3.67
CA ILE A 263 11.85 -14.23 4.91
C ILE A 263 10.46 -14.72 4.58
N THR A 264 10.25 -16.01 4.81
CA THR A 264 9.00 -16.69 4.47
C THR A 264 8.14 -17.03 5.68
N ASP A 265 8.69 -16.83 6.87
CA ASP A 265 8.08 -17.15 8.16
C ASP A 265 8.66 -16.21 9.23
N LEU A 266 7.80 -15.69 10.11
CA LEU A 266 8.18 -14.79 11.20
C LEU A 266 9.23 -15.38 12.15
N PHE A 267 9.28 -16.70 12.34
CA PHE A 267 10.30 -17.38 13.17
C PHE A 267 11.72 -17.23 12.61
N GLN A 268 11.88 -16.81 11.35
CA GLN A 268 13.18 -16.52 10.74
C GLN A 268 13.69 -15.11 11.08
N VAL A 269 12.89 -14.28 11.75
CA VAL A 269 13.34 -12.97 12.23
C VAL A 269 14.29 -13.15 13.41
N SER A 270 15.56 -12.82 13.17
CA SER A 270 16.65 -12.91 14.13
C SER A 270 17.36 -11.56 14.27
N ASN A 271 18.34 -11.46 15.17
CA ASN A 271 19.19 -10.26 15.24
C ASN A 271 19.93 -9.99 13.92
N THR A 272 20.41 -11.03 13.23
CA THR A 272 21.05 -10.89 11.90
C THR A 272 20.08 -10.34 10.87
N THR A 273 18.82 -10.79 10.93
CA THR A 273 17.74 -10.28 10.07
C THR A 273 17.45 -8.82 10.35
N ARG A 274 17.36 -8.41 11.63
CA ARG A 274 17.17 -7.02 12.04
C ARG A 274 18.32 -6.12 11.56
N ASP A 275 19.55 -6.61 11.64
CA ASP A 275 20.72 -5.90 11.12
C ASP A 275 20.62 -5.68 9.61
N ARG A 276 20.18 -6.71 8.87
CA ARG A 276 19.93 -6.60 7.43
C ARG A 276 18.81 -5.61 7.14
N ALA A 277 17.71 -5.65 7.87
CA ALA A 277 16.58 -4.73 7.72
C ALA A 277 17.04 -3.27 7.91
N TRP A 278 17.87 -3.00 8.92
CA TRP A 278 18.42 -1.66 9.13
C TRP A 278 19.35 -1.22 7.99
N LEU A 279 20.16 -2.13 7.44
CA LEU A 279 21.00 -1.82 6.27
C LEU A 279 20.15 -1.46 5.04
N VAL A 280 19.10 -2.23 4.73
CA VAL A 280 18.24 -1.94 3.56
C VAL A 280 17.25 -0.79 3.81
N TRP A 281 17.03 -0.42 5.07
CA TRP A 281 16.33 0.80 5.45
C TRP A 281 17.17 2.05 5.13
N TYR A 282 18.49 1.97 5.39
CA TYR A 282 19.43 3.06 5.17
C TYR A 282 19.87 3.20 3.71
N TYR A 283 20.05 2.09 2.98
CA TYR A 283 20.69 2.04 1.65
C TYR A 283 19.77 1.83 0.46
#